data_AF-A0A1X0QPC4-F1
#
_entry.id   AF-A0A1X0QPC4-F1
#
_cell.length_a   1.000
_cell.length_b   1.000
_cell.length_c   1.000
_cell.angle_alpha   90.00
_cell.angle_beta   90.00
_cell.angle_gamma   90.00
#
_symmetry.space_group_name_H-M   'P 1'
#
loop_
_entity.id
_entity.type
_entity.pdbx_description
1 polymer ?
#
loop_
_entity_poly.entity_id
_entity_poly.type
_entity_poly.pdbx_seq_one_letter_code
_entity_poly.pdbx_strand_id
1 'polypeptide(L)'
;VGTSDKKKKQGYQIKSEKKKARMQEIEDSNQNISSCTKCKQAGHTSASSPLCPQHILRKTEVLKLHLGEHYQAYIRNVSFDNCILDQYKTKLKINVIETCSSVRYLIFKAKLFISYYLLENSTAVAPKCLYTQNFWYSVIQLINGKEEIN
;
A
#
# COMPACT_ATOMS: atom_id res chain seq x y z
N VAL A 1 12.40 -35.26 -29.60
CA VAL A 1 12.88 -34.78 -28.28
C VAL A 1 13.60 -33.46 -28.52
N GLY A 2 12.96 -32.32 -28.21
CA GLY A 2 13.51 -30.99 -28.48
C GLY A 2 14.38 -30.52 -27.31
N THR A 3 15.68 -30.35 -27.55
CA THR A 3 16.61 -29.77 -26.56
C THR A 3 16.47 -28.25 -26.60
N SER A 4 15.76 -27.71 -25.61
CA SER A 4 15.73 -26.28 -25.36
C SER A 4 17.09 -25.86 -24.77
N ASP A 5 17.94 -25.26 -25.59
CA ASP A 5 19.19 -24.64 -25.16
C ASP A 5 18.90 -23.48 -24.21
N LYS A 6 18.87 -23.79 -22.90
CA LYS A 6 18.78 -22.78 -21.84
C LYS A 6 20.02 -21.89 -21.91
N LYS A 7 19.88 -20.70 -22.50
CA LYS A 7 20.92 -19.65 -22.51
C LYS A 7 21.48 -19.45 -21.10
N LYS A 8 22.76 -19.80 -20.92
CA LYS A 8 23.51 -19.66 -19.67
C LYS A 8 23.44 -18.21 -19.18
N LYS A 9 22.99 -17.99 -17.94
CA LYS A 9 22.88 -16.65 -17.36
C LYS A 9 24.29 -16.03 -17.30
N GLN A 10 24.47 -14.90 -18.00
CA GLN A 10 25.72 -14.15 -17.99
C GLN A 10 26.01 -13.59 -16.59
N GLY A 11 27.27 -13.66 -16.16
CA GLY A 11 27.76 -13.13 -14.89
C GLY A 11 27.62 -11.61 -14.79
N TYR A 12 27.58 -11.10 -13.56
CA TYR A 12 27.35 -9.69 -13.26
C TYR A 12 28.40 -8.75 -13.88
N GLN A 13 29.67 -9.14 -13.87
CA GLN A 13 30.77 -8.37 -14.46
C GLN A 13 30.59 -8.16 -15.97
N ILE A 14 30.27 -9.22 -16.71
CA ILE A 14 30.02 -9.16 -18.17
C ILE A 14 28.84 -8.23 -18.49
N LYS A 15 27.80 -8.23 -17.64
CA LYS A 15 26.66 -7.30 -17.81
C LYS A 15 27.06 -5.85 -17.51
N SER A 16 27.90 -5.64 -16.49
CA SER A 16 28.41 -4.32 -16.12
C SER A 16 29.31 -3.73 -17.20
N GLU A 17 30.23 -4.53 -17.75
CA GLU A 17 31.12 -4.12 -18.83
C GLU A 17 30.37 -3.81 -20.12
N LYS A 18 29.40 -4.66 -20.51
CA LYS A 18 28.52 -4.35 -21.66
C LYS A 18 27.71 -3.08 -21.48
N LYS A 19 27.30 -2.78 -20.23
CA LYS A 19 26.60 -1.53 -19.93
C LYS A 19 27.54 -0.33 -20.03
N LYS A 20 28.79 -0.45 -19.56
CA LYS A 20 29.81 0.61 -19.69
C LYS A 20 30.21 0.87 -21.15
N ALA A 21 30.43 -0.18 -21.93
CA ALA A 21 30.73 -0.04 -23.36
C ALA A 21 29.60 0.66 -24.12
N ARG A 22 28.34 0.30 -23.86
CA ARG A 22 27.18 1.02 -24.41
C ARG A 22 27.10 2.49 -23.98
N MET A 23 27.52 2.82 -22.76
CA MET A 23 27.52 4.21 -22.28
C MET A 23 28.61 5.03 -22.99
N GLN A 24 29.78 4.45 -23.24
CA GLN A 24 30.84 5.08 -24.04
C GLN A 24 30.42 5.28 -25.51
N GLU A 25 29.78 4.28 -26.15
CA GLU A 25 29.24 4.42 -27.51
C GLU A 25 28.18 5.54 -27.63
N ILE A 26 27.41 5.77 -26.55
CA ILE A 26 26.42 6.85 -26.46
C ILE A 26 27.10 8.21 -26.27
N GLU A 27 28.16 8.28 -25.46
CA GLU A 27 28.96 9.50 -25.28
C GLU A 27 29.66 9.93 -26.58
N ASP A 28 30.20 8.98 -27.35
CA ASP A 28 30.83 9.26 -28.65
C ASP A 28 29.81 9.69 -29.72
N SER A 29 28.57 9.17 -29.67
CA SER A 29 27.49 9.60 -30.58
C SER A 29 26.91 10.98 -30.28
N ASN A 30 27.09 11.50 -29.05
CA ASN A 30 26.57 12.82 -28.65
C ASN A 30 27.38 13.99 -29.22
N GLN A 31 28.51 13.74 -29.90
CA GLN A 31 29.25 14.78 -30.63
C GLN A 31 28.57 15.20 -31.95
N ASN A 32 27.61 14.41 -32.45
CA ASN A 32 26.71 14.83 -33.53
C ASN A 32 25.45 15.45 -32.93
N ILE A 33 25.11 16.67 -33.37
CA ILE A 33 23.96 17.49 -32.94
C ILE A 33 22.74 16.60 -32.69
N SER A 34 22.45 16.36 -31.41
CA SER A 34 21.48 15.34 -31.03
C SER A 34 20.09 15.73 -31.53
N SER A 35 19.64 15.03 -32.57
CA SER A 35 18.33 15.20 -33.18
C SER A 35 17.41 14.09 -32.70
N CYS A 36 16.15 14.44 -32.48
CA CYS A 36 15.20 13.51 -31.91
C CYS A 36 14.89 12.39 -32.89
N THR A 37 15.03 11.13 -32.47
CA THR A 37 14.75 9.99 -33.35
C THR A 37 13.31 9.98 -33.89
N LYS A 38 12.37 10.61 -33.18
CA LYS A 38 10.94 10.60 -33.52
C LYS A 38 10.49 11.85 -34.28
N CYS A 39 10.83 13.06 -33.82
CA CYS A 39 10.41 14.31 -34.47
C CYS A 39 11.51 14.98 -35.32
N LYS A 40 12.74 14.44 -35.35
CA LYS A 40 13.90 14.91 -36.11
C LYS A 40 14.34 16.36 -35.82
N GLN A 41 13.81 16.97 -34.76
CA GLN A 41 14.21 18.32 -34.33
C GLN A 41 15.48 18.25 -33.47
N ALA A 42 16.32 19.28 -33.59
CA ALA A 42 17.52 19.44 -32.78
C ALA A 42 17.17 19.87 -31.34
N GLY A 43 18.05 19.53 -30.38
CA GLY A 43 17.93 19.95 -28.98
C GLY A 43 17.31 18.91 -28.04
N HIS A 44 16.92 17.74 -28.55
CA HIS A 44 16.57 16.58 -27.73
C HIS A 44 16.74 15.27 -28.51
N THR A 45 17.01 14.17 -27.82
CA THR A 45 17.32 12.87 -28.45
C THR A 45 16.12 11.96 -28.68
N SER A 46 15.04 12.11 -27.89
CA SER A 46 13.91 11.17 -27.93
C SER A 46 12.58 11.83 -27.62
N ALA A 47 11.50 11.17 -28.03
CA ALA A 47 10.12 11.57 -27.69
C ALA A 47 9.78 11.45 -26.21
N SER A 48 10.65 10.84 -25.40
CA SER A 48 10.55 10.88 -23.95
C SER A 48 10.88 12.27 -23.38
N SER A 49 11.54 13.14 -24.17
CA SER A 49 11.79 14.52 -23.80
C SER A 49 10.49 15.33 -23.81
N PRO A 50 10.21 16.15 -22.77
CA PRO A 50 9.05 17.05 -22.76
C PRO A 50 9.12 18.14 -23.83
N LEU A 51 10.31 18.39 -24.39
CA LEU A 51 10.52 19.31 -25.50
C LEU A 51 10.12 18.73 -26.86
N CYS A 52 9.80 17.43 -26.93
CA CYS A 52 9.37 16.80 -28.17
C CYS A 52 7.90 17.15 -28.48
N PRO A 53 7.56 17.62 -29.68
CA PRO A 53 6.17 17.80 -30.09
C PRO A 53 5.34 16.52 -30.03
N GLN A 54 6.00 15.36 -30.12
CA GLN A 54 5.38 14.04 -30.04
C GLN A 54 5.59 13.38 -28.67
N HIS A 55 5.81 14.18 -27.63
CA HIS A 55 5.92 13.71 -26.26
C HIS A 55 4.57 13.15 -25.79
N ILE A 56 4.58 11.87 -25.43
CA ILE A 56 3.41 11.23 -24.84
C ILE A 56 3.46 11.49 -23.34
N LEU A 57 2.49 12.26 -22.86
CA LEU A 57 2.37 12.58 -21.44
C LEU A 57 2.21 11.30 -20.62
N ARG A 58 2.97 11.20 -19.54
CA ARG A 58 2.82 10.16 -18.52
C ARG A 58 1.50 10.37 -17.78
N LYS A 59 0.96 9.29 -17.21
CA LYS A 59 -0.27 9.34 -16.41
C LYS A 59 -0.24 10.45 -15.34
N THR A 60 0.89 10.66 -14.69
CA THR A 60 1.06 11.73 -13.68
C THR A 60 0.97 13.13 -14.27
N GLU A 61 1.49 13.34 -15.48
CA GLU A 61 1.46 14.64 -16.17
C GLU A 61 0.06 14.93 -16.70
N VAL A 62 -0.62 13.91 -17.25
CA VAL A 62 -2.03 14.00 -17.63
C VAL A 62 -2.88 14.37 -16.41
N LEU A 63 -2.68 13.72 -15.27
CA LEU A 63 -3.43 14.02 -14.05
C LEU A 63 -3.17 15.44 -13.56
N LYS A 64 -1.91 15.91 -13.54
CA LYS A 64 -1.58 17.29 -13.17
C LYS A 64 -2.22 18.32 -14.11
N LEU A 65 -2.25 18.05 -15.42
CA LEU A 65 -2.84 18.95 -16.41
C LEU A 65 -4.35 19.11 -16.20
N HIS A 66 -5.06 18.02 -15.88
CA HIS A 66 -6.52 18.05 -15.73
C HIS A 66 -6.99 18.44 -14.33
N LEU A 67 -6.21 18.13 -13.28
CA LEU A 67 -6.63 18.27 -11.89
C LEU A 67 -5.85 19.36 -11.13
N GLY A 68 -4.86 19.98 -11.77
CA GLY A 68 -4.04 21.05 -11.21
C GLY A 68 -2.86 20.54 -10.38
N GLU A 69 -1.98 21.48 -9.99
CA GLU A 69 -0.77 21.19 -9.23
C GLU A 69 -1.06 20.66 -7.81
N HIS A 70 -2.23 21.00 -7.27
CA HIS A 70 -2.68 20.56 -5.94
C HIS A 70 -3.30 19.16 -5.93
N TYR A 71 -3.35 18.46 -7.06
CA TYR A 71 -3.89 17.11 -7.11
C TYR A 71 -3.03 16.12 -6.32
N GLN A 72 -3.63 15.51 -5.30
CA GLN A 72 -3.02 14.45 -4.52
C GLN A 72 -3.70 13.11 -4.84
N ALA A 73 -2.96 12.19 -5.44
CA ALA A 73 -3.46 10.85 -5.72
C ALA A 73 -3.56 10.03 -4.43
N TYR A 74 -4.77 9.82 -3.91
CA TYR A 74 -4.98 8.95 -2.75
C TYR A 74 -5.09 7.49 -3.20
N ILE A 75 -4.02 6.73 -3.02
CA ILE A 75 -4.00 5.29 -3.30
C ILE A 75 -4.53 4.56 -2.06
N ARG A 76 -5.87 4.50 -1.93
CA ARG A 76 -6.68 3.73 -0.96
C ARG A 76 -6.49 3.99 0.54
N ASN A 77 -5.31 4.38 1.00
CA ASN A 77 -5.02 4.63 2.40
C ASN A 77 -4.52 6.06 2.56
N VAL A 78 -5.30 6.87 3.27
CA VAL A 78 -4.90 8.22 3.67
C VAL A 78 -4.47 8.14 5.13
N SER A 79 -3.35 8.77 5.48
CA SER A 79 -2.92 8.80 6.88
C SER A 79 -3.94 9.57 7.72
N PHE A 80 -4.15 9.14 8.96
CA PHE A 80 -5.02 9.83 9.91
C PHE A 80 -4.68 11.33 10.01
N ASP A 81 -3.38 11.63 9.97
CA ASP A 81 -2.85 12.99 10.04
C ASP A 81 -3.20 13.87 8.82
N ASN A 82 -3.48 13.25 7.66
CA ASN A 82 -3.86 13.94 6.42
C ASN A 82 -5.38 14.00 6.22
N CYS A 83 -6.15 13.18 6.93
CA CYS A 83 -7.62 13.14 6.86
C CYS A 83 -8.30 14.14 7.78
N ILE A 84 -7.57 14.70 8.76
CA ILE A 84 -8.16 15.41 9.89
C ILE A 84 -7.53 16.79 9.98
N LEU A 85 -8.38 17.80 10.17
CA LEU A 85 -7.94 19.18 10.42
C LEU A 85 -7.10 19.24 11.69
N ASP A 86 -6.02 20.01 11.67
CA ASP A 86 -5.04 20.06 12.77
C ASP A 86 -5.69 20.41 14.12
N GLN A 87 -6.73 21.24 14.13
CA GLN A 87 -7.49 21.60 15.33
C GLN A 87 -8.16 20.42 16.06
N TYR A 88 -8.47 19.32 15.36
CA TYR A 88 -9.13 18.14 15.93
C TYR A 88 -8.20 16.95 16.12
N LYS A 89 -7.00 17.01 15.54
CA LYS A 89 -6.06 15.90 15.40
C LYS A 89 -5.69 15.27 16.74
N THR A 90 -5.29 16.09 17.71
CA THR A 90 -4.88 15.61 19.04
C THR A 90 -6.03 14.92 19.77
N LYS A 91 -7.20 15.57 19.83
CA LYS A 91 -8.38 15.03 20.54
C LYS A 91 -8.88 13.73 19.90
N LEU A 92 -9.02 13.70 18.58
CA LEU A 92 -9.47 12.50 17.88
C LEU A 92 -8.47 11.35 18.02
N LYS A 93 -7.16 11.64 17.96
CA LYS A 93 -6.12 10.61 18.14
C LYS A 93 -6.20 9.97 19.51
N ILE A 94 -6.33 10.77 20.58
CA ILE A 94 -6.50 10.27 21.94
C ILE A 94 -7.76 9.41 22.03
N ASN A 95 -8.92 9.91 21.57
CA ASN A 95 -10.18 9.17 21.61
C ASN A 95 -10.10 7.83 20.87
N VAL A 96 -9.47 7.80 19.70
CA VAL A 96 -9.28 6.56 18.93
C VAL A 96 -8.40 5.58 19.70
N ILE A 97 -7.30 6.04 20.29
CA ILE A 97 -6.41 5.19 21.09
C ILE A 97 -7.14 4.62 22.31
N GLU A 98 -7.85 5.47 23.06
CA GLU A 98 -8.62 5.07 24.23
C GLU A 98 -9.72 4.06 23.86
N THR A 99 -10.52 4.36 22.84
CA THR A 99 -11.58 3.46 22.37
C THR A 99 -10.99 2.12 21.92
N CYS A 100 -9.89 2.12 21.16
CA CYS A 100 -9.21 0.90 20.77
C CYS A 100 -8.70 0.11 21.98
N SER A 101 -8.17 0.79 23.00
CA SER A 101 -7.71 0.18 24.23
C SER A 101 -8.86 -0.48 24.99
N SER A 102 -9.97 0.23 25.17
CA SER A 102 -11.19 -0.28 25.80
C SER A 102 -11.75 -1.51 25.08
N VAL A 103 -11.83 -1.47 23.74
CA VAL A 103 -12.29 -2.63 22.95
C VAL A 103 -11.37 -3.83 23.13
N ARG A 104 -10.04 -3.64 23.10
CA ARG A 104 -9.09 -4.74 23.34
C ARG A 104 -9.26 -5.34 24.73
N TYR A 105 -9.45 -4.49 25.75
CA TYR A 105 -9.68 -4.93 27.11
C TYR A 105 -10.96 -5.76 27.25
N LEU A 106 -12.07 -5.32 26.63
CA LEU A 106 -13.33 -6.07 26.62
C LEU A 106 -13.17 -7.43 25.93
N ILE A 107 -12.53 -7.47 24.76
CA ILE A 107 -12.27 -8.72 24.04
C ILE A 107 -11.39 -9.66 24.87
N PHE A 108 -10.36 -9.13 25.54
CA PHE A 108 -9.50 -9.92 26.41
C PHE A 108 -10.29 -10.57 27.55
N LYS A 109 -11.11 -9.80 28.26
CA LYS A 109 -11.98 -10.33 29.31
C LYS A 109 -12.97 -11.37 28.78
N ALA A 110 -13.59 -11.12 27.62
CA ALA A 110 -14.55 -12.04 27.02
C ALA A 110 -13.89 -13.37 26.68
N LYS A 111 -12.69 -13.33 26.08
CA LYS A 111 -11.89 -14.53 25.82
C LYS A 111 -11.54 -15.27 27.10
N LEU A 112 -11.10 -14.57 28.15
CA LEU A 112 -10.76 -15.20 29.42
C LEU A 112 -11.97 -15.89 30.05
N PHE A 113 -13.13 -15.22 30.06
CA PHE A 113 -14.39 -15.77 30.57
C PHE A 113 -14.78 -17.06 29.84
N ILE A 114 -14.74 -17.05 28.51
CA ILE A 114 -15.09 -18.22 27.69
C ILE A 114 -14.09 -19.35 27.88
N SER A 115 -12.80 -19.05 27.92
CA SER A 115 -11.76 -20.04 28.19
C SER A 115 -11.99 -20.72 29.55
N TYR A 116 -12.31 -19.95 30.59
CA TYR A 116 -12.65 -20.50 31.90
C TYR A 116 -13.91 -21.36 31.85
N TYR A 117 -14.98 -20.88 31.22
CA TYR A 117 -16.22 -21.64 31.05
C TYR A 117 -16.00 -22.99 30.36
N LEU A 118 -15.17 -23.03 29.31
CA LEU A 118 -14.83 -24.26 28.59
C LEU A 118 -13.99 -25.24 29.42
N LEU A 119 -13.10 -24.74 30.28
CA LEU A 119 -12.31 -25.58 31.18
C LEU A 119 -13.20 -26.23 32.25
N GLU A 120 -14.10 -25.45 32.84
CA GLU A 120 -15.02 -25.92 33.89
C GLU A 120 -16.07 -26.90 33.33
N ASN A 121 -16.53 -26.66 32.10
CA ASN A 121 -17.54 -27.48 31.42
C ASN A 121 -16.90 -28.35 30.33
N SER A 122 -15.78 -29.00 30.66
CA SER A 122 -14.97 -29.83 29.75
C SER A 122 -15.70 -31.11 29.30
N THR A 123 -16.77 -30.91 28.54
CA THR A 123 -17.37 -31.93 27.69
C THR A 123 -16.64 -31.92 26.35
N ALA A 124 -16.63 -33.04 25.63
CA ALA A 124 -15.83 -33.23 24.42
C ALA A 124 -16.14 -32.23 23.27
N VAL A 125 -17.21 -31.43 23.38
CA VAL A 125 -17.65 -30.50 22.33
C VAL A 125 -18.12 -29.18 22.92
N ALA A 126 -17.56 -28.07 22.43
CA ALA A 126 -17.98 -26.72 22.79
C ALA A 126 -19.42 -26.43 22.31
N PRO A 127 -20.26 -25.76 23.14
CA PRO A 127 -21.61 -25.36 22.73
C PRO A 127 -21.64 -24.54 21.43
N LYS A 128 -22.55 -24.87 20.51
CA LYS A 128 -22.69 -24.17 19.21
C LYS A 128 -22.94 -22.66 19.36
N CYS A 129 -23.58 -22.24 20.45
CA CYS A 129 -23.87 -20.83 20.73
C CYS A 129 -22.60 -19.97 20.82
N LEU A 130 -21.45 -20.54 21.21
CA LEU A 130 -20.16 -19.83 21.29
C LEU A 130 -19.70 -19.25 19.95
N TYR A 131 -20.21 -19.78 18.84
CA TYR A 131 -19.86 -19.32 17.49
C TYR A 131 -20.85 -18.29 16.94
N THR A 132 -21.84 -17.87 17.73
CA THR A 132 -22.87 -16.91 17.30
C THR A 132 -22.52 -15.49 17.72
N GLN A 133 -22.85 -14.51 16.89
CA GLN A 133 -22.64 -13.10 17.19
C GLN A 133 -23.42 -12.65 18.44
N ASN A 134 -24.66 -13.12 18.60
CA ASN A 134 -25.52 -12.79 19.74
C ASN A 134 -24.88 -13.18 21.06
N PHE A 135 -24.25 -14.36 21.12
CA PHE A 135 -23.53 -14.80 22.32
C PHE A 135 -22.39 -13.84 22.69
N TRP A 136 -21.53 -13.49 21.74
CA TRP A 136 -20.41 -12.56 22.01
C TRP A 136 -20.89 -11.17 22.38
N TYR A 137 -22.00 -10.72 21.79
CA TYR A 137 -22.64 -9.46 22.15
C TYR A 137 -23.10 -9.46 23.62
N SER A 138 -23.84 -10.49 24.06
CA SER A 138 -24.29 -10.64 25.45
C SER A 138 -23.11 -10.73 26.44
N VAL A 139 -22.07 -11.50 26.11
CA VAL A 139 -20.87 -11.61 26.96
C VAL A 139 -20.16 -10.26 27.10
N ILE A 140 -20.03 -9.51 26.00
CA ILE A 140 -19.40 -8.18 26.04
C ILE A 140 -20.27 -7.19 26.84
N GLN A 141 -21.61 -7.23 26.70
CA GLN A 141 -22.52 -6.40 27.50
C GLN A 141 -22.39 -6.70 29.00
N LEU A 142 -22.40 -7.99 29.37
CA LEU A 142 -22.21 -8.44 30.75
C LEU A 142 -20.89 -7.92 31.34
N ILE A 143 -19.79 -8.06 30.59
CA ILE A 143 -18.46 -7.59 31.02
C ILE A 143 -18.39 -6.07 31.14
N ASN A 144 -19.11 -5.37 30.28
CA ASN A 144 -19.15 -3.91 30.24
C ASN A 144 -20.04 -3.33 31.36
N GLY A 145 -20.75 -4.17 32.12
CA GLY A 145 -21.60 -3.75 33.24
C GLY A 145 -22.72 -2.79 32.84
N LYS A 146 -23.09 -2.77 31.56
CA LYS A 146 -24.24 -2.01 31.08
C LYS A 146 -25.46 -2.93 31.22
N GLU A 147 -26.39 -2.56 32.09
CA GLU A 147 -27.67 -3.24 32.21
C GLU A 147 -28.33 -3.37 30.82
N GLU A 148 -28.92 -4.54 30.56
CA GLU A 148 -29.79 -4.73 29.41
C GLU A 148 -30.97 -3.76 29.55
N ILE A 149 -31.03 -2.75 28.68
CA ILE A 149 -32.24 -1.95 28.55
C ILE A 149 -33.29 -2.88 27.92
N ASN A 150 -34.09 -3.50 28.77
CA ASN A 150 -35.34 -4.17 28.41
C ASN A 150 -36.43 -3.14 28.09
#